data_AF-A0A4Q2XHK7-F1
#
_entry.id   AF-A0A4Q2XHK7-F1
#
_cell.length_a   1.000
_cell.length_b   1.000
_cell.length_c   1.000
_cell.angle_alpha   90.00
_cell.angle_beta   90.00
_cell.angle_gamma   90.00
#
_symmetry.space_group_name_H-M   'P 1'
#
loop_
_entity.id
_entity.type
_entity.pdbx_description
1 polymer ?
#
loop_
_entity_poly.entity_id
_entity_poly.type
_entity_poly.pdbx_seq_one_letter_code
_entity_poly.pdbx_strand_id
1 'polypeptide(L)'
;MSPAFLTTFPRQLRYWTFHCCLNALPSFGLALVFLKLWNSPLGIMAMLAAIGTFILLYASITSLGPFGDDEHTLSRALHMGARIRGWMSAASLAIMPLGGMVFVPDFWCGFISAQIISSTLELPGTSGDFELLTEGKGGFLSIYLTTLLEGFMLSGILLFISFIAVMILQARGRRRFFGMASDH
;
A
#
# COMPACT_ATOMS: atom_id res chain seq x y z
N MET A 1 14.36 6.09 -23.42
CA MET A 1 12.95 5.83 -23.02
C MET A 1 12.26 5.14 -24.19
N SER A 2 11.61 4.00 -23.98
CA SER A 2 10.85 3.38 -25.07
C SER A 2 9.59 4.21 -25.35
N PRO A 3 9.15 4.33 -26.61
CA PRO A 3 7.90 5.03 -26.95
C PRO A 3 6.68 4.44 -26.24
N ALA A 4 6.72 3.15 -25.89
CA ALA A 4 5.69 2.46 -25.11
C ALA A 4 5.61 2.94 -23.64
N PHE A 5 6.73 3.34 -23.02
CA PHE A 5 6.75 3.88 -21.65
C PHE A 5 6.00 5.21 -21.57
N LEU A 6 6.21 6.11 -22.54
CA LEU A 6 5.60 7.44 -22.54
C LEU A 6 4.07 7.40 -22.73
N THR A 7 3.55 6.37 -23.40
CA THR A 7 2.10 6.19 -23.60
C THR A 7 1.42 5.45 -22.44
N THR A 8 2.10 4.48 -21.82
CA THR A 8 1.56 3.69 -20.70
C THR A 8 1.70 4.38 -19.35
N PHE A 9 2.79 5.11 -19.11
CA PHE A 9 3.07 5.80 -17.85
C PHE A 9 1.94 6.74 -17.37
N PRO A 10 1.35 7.65 -18.19
CA PRO A 10 0.27 8.52 -17.70
C PRO A 10 -1.00 7.73 -17.34
N ARG A 11 -1.26 6.62 -18.03
CA ARG A 11 -2.40 5.74 -17.73
C ARG A 11 -2.17 4.99 -16.41
N GLN A 12 -0.97 4.44 -16.22
CA GLN A 12 -0.57 3.77 -14.99
C GLN A 12 -0.53 4.76 -13.82
N LEU A 13 -0.02 5.97 -14.03
CA LEU A 13 0.03 7.02 -13.02
C LEU A 13 -1.37 7.36 -12.50
N ARG A 14 -2.35 7.53 -13.38
CA ARG A 14 -3.75 7.80 -12.97
C ARG A 14 -4.35 6.62 -12.19
N TYR A 15 -4.12 5.39 -12.65
CA TYR A 15 -4.59 4.19 -11.97
C TYR A 15 -3.98 4.08 -10.56
N TRP A 16 -2.66 4.14 -10.46
CA TRP A 16 -1.96 4.01 -9.18
C TRP A 16 -2.21 5.19 -8.25
N THR A 17 -2.41 6.41 -8.77
CA THR A 17 -2.85 7.55 -7.95
C THR A 17 -4.16 7.24 -7.26
N PHE A 18 -5.17 6.79 -8.01
CA PHE A 18 -6.48 6.46 -7.42
C PHE A 18 -6.37 5.32 -6.39
N HIS A 19 -5.69 4.23 -6.74
CA HIS A 19 -5.60 3.06 -5.88
C HIS A 19 -4.70 3.27 -4.66
N CYS A 20 -3.57 3.96 -4.79
CA CYS A 20 -2.70 4.28 -3.65
C CYS A 20 -3.38 5.25 -2.70
N CYS A 21 -4.09 6.28 -3.20
CA CYS A 21 -4.86 7.16 -2.33
C CYS A 21 -5.96 6.40 -1.59
N LEU A 22 -6.75 5.58 -2.30
CA LEU A 22 -7.81 4.77 -1.68
C LEU A 22 -7.26 3.80 -0.63
N ASN A 23 -6.11 3.18 -0.90
CA ASN A 23 -5.47 2.22 -0.01
C ASN A 23 -4.76 2.89 1.17
N ALA A 24 -4.32 4.14 1.04
CA ALA A 24 -3.67 4.90 2.10
C ALA A 24 -4.68 5.59 3.03
N LEU A 25 -5.96 5.71 2.64
CA LEU A 25 -6.98 6.39 3.43
C LEU A 25 -7.15 5.83 4.86
N PRO A 26 -7.19 4.49 5.09
CA PRO A 26 -7.32 3.96 6.44
C PRO A 26 -6.12 4.33 7.32
N SER A 27 -4.89 4.14 6.80
CA SER A 27 -3.64 4.53 7.49
C SER A 27 -3.58 6.02 7.78
N PHE A 28 -3.97 6.84 6.80
CA PHE A 28 -3.99 8.30 6.92
C PHE A 28 -5.02 8.75 7.97
N GLY A 29 -6.22 8.15 7.97
CA GLY A 29 -7.24 8.39 8.98
C GLY A 29 -6.78 7.99 10.38
N LEU A 30 -6.13 6.83 10.52
CA LEU A 30 -5.55 6.40 11.79
C LEU A 30 -4.48 7.38 12.27
N ALA A 31 -3.56 7.79 11.41
CA ALA A 31 -2.51 8.74 11.76
C ALA A 31 -3.09 10.10 12.18
N LEU A 32 -4.09 10.62 11.46
CA LEU A 32 -4.74 11.87 11.82
C LEU A 32 -5.43 11.78 13.19
N VAL A 33 -6.21 10.73 13.45
CA VAL A 33 -7.01 10.62 14.68
C VAL A 33 -6.16 10.21 15.88
N PHE A 34 -5.30 9.19 15.75
CA PHE A 34 -4.56 8.60 16.86
C PHE A 34 -3.24 9.31 17.16
N LEU A 35 -2.49 9.70 16.12
CA LEU A 35 -1.20 10.40 16.30
C LEU A 35 -1.39 11.92 16.35
N LYS A 36 -2.65 12.40 16.36
CA LYS A 36 -3.02 13.83 16.35
C LYS A 36 -2.28 14.64 15.28
N LEU A 37 -1.93 14.00 14.16
CA LEU A 37 -1.15 14.62 13.09
C LEU A 37 -1.88 15.80 12.42
N TRP A 38 -3.19 15.95 12.65
CA TRP A 38 -3.97 17.10 12.22
C TRP A 38 -3.40 18.44 12.74
N ASN A 39 -2.67 18.43 13.86
CA ASN A 39 -1.99 19.61 14.41
C ASN A 39 -0.60 19.87 13.81
N SER A 40 -0.04 18.92 13.05
CA SER A 40 1.31 18.98 12.52
C SER A 40 1.27 19.01 10.98
N PRO A 41 1.26 20.19 10.35
CA PRO A 41 1.25 20.29 8.88
C PRO A 41 2.48 19.62 8.27
N LEU A 42 3.61 19.61 8.99
CA LEU A 42 4.83 18.92 8.60
C LEU A 42 4.63 17.40 8.50
N GLY A 43 3.93 16.81 9.48
CA GLY A 43 3.60 15.38 9.46
C GLY A 43 2.69 14.99 8.31
N ILE A 44 1.68 15.82 8.03
CA ILE A 44 0.78 15.63 6.87
C ILE A 44 1.59 15.66 5.57
N MET A 45 2.50 16.62 5.40
CA MET A 45 3.37 16.71 4.23
C MET A 45 4.29 15.49 4.10
N ALA A 46 4.82 14.96 5.21
CA ALA A 46 5.64 13.74 5.20
C ALA A 46 4.86 12.52 4.72
N MET A 47 3.62 12.36 5.18
CA MET A 47 2.75 11.27 4.71
C MET A 47 2.39 11.41 3.23
N LEU A 48 2.04 12.61 2.78
CA LEU A 48 1.75 12.88 1.37
C LEU A 48 2.96 12.64 0.47
N ALA A 49 4.16 13.01 0.93
CA ALA A 49 5.40 12.72 0.22
C ALA A 49 5.64 11.21 0.10
N ALA A 50 5.42 10.43 1.16
CA ALA A 50 5.55 8.98 1.12
C ALA A 50 4.52 8.34 0.16
N ILE A 51 3.26 8.78 0.18
CA ILE A 51 2.24 8.34 -0.77
C ILE A 51 2.65 8.68 -2.20
N GLY A 52 3.17 9.89 -2.45
CA GLY A 52 3.70 10.31 -3.74
C GLY A 52 4.84 9.40 -4.22
N THR A 53 5.76 9.04 -3.33
CA THR A 53 6.84 8.09 -3.64
C THR A 53 6.30 6.74 -4.10
N PHE A 54 5.28 6.19 -3.42
CA PHE A 54 4.66 4.93 -3.84
C PHE A 54 3.92 5.04 -5.17
N ILE A 55 3.17 6.13 -5.40
CA ILE A 55 2.49 6.37 -6.68
C ILE A 55 3.49 6.36 -7.83
N LEU A 56 4.60 7.10 -7.69
CA LEU A 56 5.65 7.17 -8.71
C LEU A 56 6.35 5.82 -8.89
N LEU A 57 6.64 5.13 -7.79
CA LEU A 57 7.28 3.81 -7.81
C LEU A 57 6.42 2.80 -8.57
N TYR A 58 5.14 2.67 -8.21
CA TYR A 58 4.22 1.74 -8.88
C TYR A 58 3.97 2.12 -10.33
N ALA A 59 3.73 3.41 -10.62
CA ALA A 59 3.55 3.88 -11.99
C ALA A 59 4.78 3.58 -12.85
N SER A 60 5.99 3.76 -12.31
CA SER A 60 7.24 3.48 -13.02
C SER A 60 7.48 1.99 -13.20
N ILE A 61 7.27 1.17 -12.17
CA ILE A 61 7.47 -0.29 -12.26
C ILE A 61 6.47 -0.89 -13.26
N THR A 62 5.20 -0.47 -13.19
CA THR A 62 4.16 -1.02 -14.08
C THR A 62 4.18 -0.47 -15.49
N SER A 63 4.88 0.63 -15.75
CA SER A 63 5.14 1.12 -17.11
C SER A 63 6.40 0.52 -17.74
N LEU A 64 7.18 -0.28 -17.00
CA LEU A 64 8.40 -0.92 -17.49
C LEU A 64 8.13 -2.41 -17.85
N GLY A 65 8.53 -2.79 -19.06
CA GLY A 65 8.60 -4.21 -19.49
C GLY A 65 7.25 -4.94 -19.51
N PRO A 66 7.19 -6.24 -19.15
CA PRO A 66 6.00 -7.10 -19.27
C PRO A 66 4.85 -6.73 -18.33
N PHE A 67 5.03 -5.71 -17.48
CA PHE A 67 4.00 -5.18 -16.59
C PHE A 67 3.12 -4.13 -17.29
N GLY A 68 3.61 -3.52 -18.37
CA GLY A 68 2.89 -2.53 -19.17
C GLY A 68 1.85 -3.12 -20.12
N ASP A 69 1.96 -4.42 -20.42
CA ASP A 69 0.96 -5.17 -21.19
C ASP A 69 -0.17 -5.66 -20.28
N ASP A 70 -1.37 -5.13 -20.50
CA ASP A 70 -2.60 -5.51 -19.78
C ASP A 70 -2.96 -6.99 -19.94
N GLU A 71 -2.45 -7.65 -20.98
CA GLU A 71 -2.69 -9.06 -21.23
C GLU A 71 -1.80 -9.98 -20.39
N HIS A 72 -0.69 -9.47 -19.84
CA HIS A 72 0.20 -10.27 -19.03
C HIS A 72 -0.46 -10.63 -17.69
N THR A 73 -0.52 -11.92 -17.39
CA THR A 73 -1.19 -12.47 -16.19
C THR A 73 -0.73 -11.81 -14.89
N LEU A 74 0.54 -11.41 -14.83
CA LEU A 74 1.15 -10.75 -13.68
C LEU A 74 0.66 -9.30 -13.49
N SER A 75 0.47 -8.54 -14.58
CA SER A 75 -0.10 -7.19 -14.52
C SER A 75 -1.55 -7.26 -14.04
N ARG A 76 -2.35 -8.17 -14.62
CA ARG A 76 -3.75 -8.40 -14.20
C ARG A 76 -3.88 -8.78 -12.73
N ALA A 77 -2.96 -9.62 -12.23
CA ALA A 77 -2.95 -10.02 -10.84
C ALA A 77 -2.63 -8.86 -9.89
N LEU A 78 -1.67 -8.00 -10.24
CA LEU A 78 -1.35 -6.79 -9.48
C LEU A 78 -2.55 -5.83 -9.43
N HIS A 79 -3.21 -5.59 -10.57
CA HIS A 79 -4.41 -4.76 -10.62
C HIS A 79 -5.55 -5.38 -9.77
N MET A 80 -5.73 -6.70 -9.83
CA MET A 80 -6.73 -7.40 -9.02
C MET A 80 -6.40 -7.33 -7.52
N GLY A 81 -5.14 -7.50 -7.13
CA GLY A 81 -4.66 -7.34 -5.76
C GLY A 81 -4.90 -5.92 -5.24
N ALA A 82 -4.57 -4.90 -6.04
CA ALA A 82 -4.85 -3.50 -5.71
C ALA A 82 -6.33 -3.21 -5.52
N ARG A 83 -7.21 -3.86 -6.31
CA ARG A 83 -8.67 -3.74 -6.17
C ARG A 83 -9.19 -4.44 -4.92
N ILE A 84 -8.73 -5.67 -4.64
CA ILE A 84 -9.09 -6.40 -3.40
C ILE A 84 -8.65 -5.58 -2.19
N ARG A 85 -7.44 -5.04 -2.22
CA ARG A 85 -6.93 -4.16 -1.18
C ARG A 85 -7.76 -2.87 -1.04
N GLY A 86 -8.21 -2.29 -2.14
CA GLY A 86 -9.11 -1.13 -2.11
C GLY A 86 -10.43 -1.43 -1.42
N TRP A 87 -11.00 -2.61 -1.67
CA TRP A 87 -12.19 -3.08 -0.96
C TRP A 87 -11.93 -3.33 0.52
N MET A 88 -10.79 -3.95 0.86
CA MET A 88 -10.39 -4.13 2.26
C MET A 88 -10.22 -2.77 2.96
N SER A 89 -9.60 -1.80 2.30
CA SER A 89 -9.39 -0.44 2.82
C SER A 89 -10.72 0.26 3.06
N ALA A 90 -11.67 0.16 2.12
CA ALA A 90 -13.01 0.71 2.27
C ALA A 90 -13.80 0.03 3.41
N ALA A 91 -13.70 -1.31 3.52
CA ALA A 91 -14.33 -2.06 4.62
C ALA A 91 -13.72 -1.69 5.97
N SER A 92 -12.38 -1.58 6.04
CA SER A 92 -11.65 -1.13 7.23
C SER A 92 -12.10 0.26 7.68
N LEU A 93 -12.31 1.18 6.74
CA LEU A 93 -12.80 2.53 7.05
C LEU A 93 -14.23 2.51 7.63
N ALA A 94 -15.09 1.62 7.16
CA ALA A 94 -16.45 1.46 7.68
C ALA A 94 -16.49 0.81 9.07
N ILE A 95 -15.55 -0.09 9.37
CA ILE A 95 -15.46 -0.82 10.65
C ILE A 95 -14.74 0.01 11.73
N MET A 96 -13.86 0.93 11.33
CA MET A 96 -13.09 1.78 12.26
C MET A 96 -13.94 2.50 13.33
N PRO A 97 -15.05 3.21 13.00
CA PRO A 97 -15.87 3.88 14.01
C PRO A 97 -16.61 2.93 14.95
N LEU A 98 -16.71 1.64 14.61
CA LEU A 98 -17.36 0.61 15.43
C LEU A 98 -16.37 -0.03 16.44
N GLY A 99 -15.13 0.44 16.53
CA GLY A 99 -14.12 -0.08 17.46
C GLY A 99 -13.39 -1.33 16.96
N GLY A 100 -13.63 -1.77 15.72
CA GLY A 100 -12.99 -2.96 15.13
C GLY A 100 -11.57 -2.76 14.62
N MET A 101 -10.79 -1.85 15.22
CA MET A 101 -9.46 -1.44 14.75
C MET A 101 -8.44 -2.59 14.73
N VAL A 102 -8.61 -3.59 15.59
CA VAL A 102 -7.78 -4.81 15.65
C VAL A 102 -7.89 -5.62 14.35
N PHE A 103 -8.98 -5.47 13.60
CA PHE A 103 -9.21 -6.17 12.32
C PHE A 103 -8.72 -5.38 11.11
N VAL A 104 -8.17 -4.17 11.32
CA VAL A 104 -7.62 -3.34 10.24
C VAL A 104 -6.15 -3.70 10.06
N PRO A 105 -5.75 -4.36 8.95
CA PRO A 105 -4.35 -4.74 8.74
C PRO A 105 -3.42 -3.51 8.67
N ASP A 106 -3.93 -2.39 8.17
CA ASP A 106 -3.22 -1.12 8.09
C ASP A 106 -2.82 -0.58 9.48
N PHE A 107 -3.63 -0.83 10.52
CA PHE A 107 -3.29 -0.48 11.91
C PHE A 107 -2.05 -1.23 12.38
N TRP A 108 -1.98 -2.54 12.14
CA TRP A 108 -0.84 -3.36 12.54
C TRP A 108 0.43 -2.98 11.80
N CYS A 109 0.34 -2.73 10.49
CA CYS A 109 1.49 -2.30 9.72
C CYS A 109 2.01 -0.93 10.17
N GLY A 110 1.12 0.02 10.47
CA GLY A 110 1.49 1.32 11.02
C GLY A 110 2.08 1.23 12.43
N PHE A 111 1.53 0.36 13.27
CA PHE A 111 2.05 0.13 14.63
C PHE A 111 3.46 -0.49 14.60
N ILE A 112 3.64 -1.54 13.79
CA ILE A 112 4.94 -2.23 13.67
C ILE A 112 5.98 -1.30 13.02
N SER A 113 5.61 -0.53 11.99
CA SER A 113 6.54 0.40 11.34
C SER A 113 6.99 1.49 12.30
N ALA A 114 6.08 2.07 13.09
CA ALA A 114 6.41 3.08 14.08
C ALA A 114 7.37 2.52 15.13
N GLN A 115 7.13 1.31 15.64
CA GLN A 115 8.02 0.63 16.60
C GLN A 115 9.42 0.38 16.03
N ILE A 116 9.52 -0.09 14.79
CA ILE A 116 10.83 -0.33 14.16
C ILE A 116 11.59 0.98 14.00
N ILE A 117 10.93 2.04 13.53
CA ILE A 117 11.59 3.34 13.31
C ILE A 117 11.98 3.99 14.62
N SER A 118 11.16 3.91 15.68
CA SER A 118 11.54 4.40 17.00
C SER A 118 12.78 3.68 17.53
N SER A 119 12.83 2.35 17.43
CA SER A 119 13.99 1.58 17.88
C SER A 119 15.24 1.75 17.00
N THR A 120 15.09 2.10 15.72
CA THR A 120 16.23 2.30 14.80
C THR A 120 16.80 3.72 14.90
N LEU A 121 15.97 4.71 15.21
CA LEU A 121 16.39 6.10 15.40
C LEU A 121 16.93 6.37 16.83
N GLU A 122 16.84 5.40 17.73
CA GLU A 122 17.61 5.33 18.99
C GLU A 122 19.11 5.14 18.70
N LEU A 123 19.73 6.16 18.13
CA LEU A 123 21.18 6.41 18.15
C LEU A 123 21.51 7.28 19.39
N PRO A 124 22.68 7.13 20.02
CA PRO A 124 22.87 7.28 21.47
C PRO A 124 22.62 8.72 21.94
N GLY A 125 21.57 8.91 22.74
CA GLY A 125 21.31 10.17 23.45
C GLY A 125 19.84 10.57 23.61
N THR A 126 18.90 9.86 22.98
CA THR A 126 17.46 10.16 23.11
C THR A 126 16.74 8.90 23.56
N SER A 127 16.30 8.90 24.83
CA SER A 127 15.48 7.83 25.40
C SER A 127 14.21 7.68 24.57
N GLY A 128 14.01 6.46 24.08
CA GLY A 128 12.90 6.07 23.23
C GLY A 128 11.57 6.18 23.93
N ASP A 129 10.74 7.08 23.42
CA ASP A 129 9.33 7.04 23.73
C ASP A 129 8.55 7.08 22.42
N PHE A 130 7.73 6.04 22.23
CA PHE A 130 6.62 5.98 21.26
C PHE A 130 5.75 7.26 21.33
N GLU A 131 5.81 7.98 22.46
CA GLU A 131 5.23 9.29 22.73
C GLU A 131 5.64 10.37 21.70
N LEU A 132 6.88 10.33 21.20
CA LEU A 132 7.42 11.31 20.24
C LEU A 132 6.70 11.29 18.89
N LEU A 133 6.25 10.11 18.44
CA LEU A 133 5.48 9.94 17.20
C LEU A 133 3.98 10.21 17.42
N THR A 134 3.43 9.86 18.60
CA THR A 134 2.01 10.07 18.93
C THR A 134 1.59 11.52 19.17
N GLU A 135 2.53 12.45 19.38
CA GLU A 135 2.23 13.88 19.50
C GLU A 135 2.47 14.68 18.21
N GLY A 136 2.77 14.03 17.08
CA GLY A 136 3.15 14.73 15.85
C GLY A 136 4.44 15.56 15.99
N LYS A 137 5.21 15.31 17.05
CA LYS A 137 6.52 15.92 17.37
C LYS A 137 7.68 15.23 16.67
N GLY A 138 7.46 14.06 16.09
CA GLY A 138 8.43 13.39 15.22
C GLY A 138 8.82 14.31 14.05
N GLY A 139 10.12 14.46 13.82
CA GLY A 139 10.61 15.21 12.66
C GLY A 139 10.11 14.62 11.34
N PHE A 140 10.02 15.45 10.29
CA PHE A 140 9.55 15.05 8.94
C PHE A 140 10.11 13.70 8.50
N LEU A 141 11.41 13.49 8.69
CA LEU A 141 12.10 12.27 8.29
C LEU A 141 11.56 11.02 9.00
N SER A 142 11.27 11.10 10.30
CA SER A 142 10.78 9.96 11.08
C SER A 142 9.38 9.55 10.63
N ILE A 143 8.49 10.53 10.43
CA ILE A 143 7.13 10.29 9.93
C ILE A 143 7.18 9.75 8.49
N TYR A 144 8.03 10.32 7.65
CA TYR A 144 8.24 9.87 6.27
C TYR A 144 8.74 8.43 6.20
N LEU A 145 9.78 8.08 6.97
CA LEU A 145 10.34 6.72 7.00
C LEU A 145 9.35 5.70 7.58
N THR A 146 8.59 6.08 8.62
CA THR A 146 7.53 5.24 9.19
C THR A 146 6.46 4.95 8.14
N THR A 147 6.00 5.97 7.43
CA THR A 147 4.98 5.83 6.37
C THR A 147 5.53 5.04 5.18
N LEU A 148 6.80 5.21 4.83
CA LEU A 148 7.45 4.40 3.79
C LEU A 148 7.54 2.93 4.16
N LEU A 149 7.97 2.64 5.39
CA LEU A 149 8.11 1.28 5.88
C LEU A 149 6.74 0.58 6.00
N GLU A 150 5.73 1.31 6.48
CA GLU A 150 4.35 0.85 6.46
C GLU A 150 3.90 0.50 5.04
N GLY A 151 4.03 1.44 4.10
CA GLY A 151 3.67 1.24 2.70
C GLY A 151 4.42 0.07 2.07
N PHE A 152 5.66 -0.20 2.47
CA PHE A 152 6.45 -1.34 2.02
C PHE A 152 5.86 -2.67 2.53
N MET A 153 5.51 -2.76 3.82
CA MET A 153 4.85 -3.95 4.37
C MET A 153 3.51 -4.21 3.66
N LEU A 154 2.74 -3.14 3.47
CA LEU A 154 1.46 -3.16 2.76
C LEU A 154 1.62 -3.60 1.30
N SER A 155 2.70 -3.16 0.63
CA SER A 155 3.08 -3.63 -0.71
C SER A 155 3.36 -5.13 -0.73
N GLY A 156 4.07 -5.64 0.27
CA GLY A 156 4.34 -7.07 0.44
C GLY A 156 3.05 -7.89 0.58
N ILE A 157 2.10 -7.42 1.39
CA ILE A 157 0.78 -8.04 1.52
C ILE A 157 0.03 -8.03 0.18
N LEU A 158 0.08 -6.92 -0.56
CA LEU A 158 -0.53 -6.82 -1.88
C LEU A 158 0.08 -7.83 -2.86
N LEU A 159 1.40 -7.99 -2.87
CA LEU A 159 2.08 -8.99 -3.69
C LEU A 159 1.67 -10.41 -3.31
N PHE A 160 1.55 -10.71 -2.02
CA PHE A 160 1.08 -12.01 -1.55
C PHE A 160 -0.36 -12.30 -1.99
N ILE A 161 -1.28 -11.34 -1.83
CA ILE A 161 -2.66 -11.44 -2.33
C ILE A 161 -2.67 -11.64 -3.85
N SER A 162 -1.85 -10.87 -4.57
CA SER A 162 -1.73 -10.96 -6.03
C SER A 162 -1.20 -12.33 -6.46
N PHE A 163 -0.26 -12.92 -5.72
CA PHE A 163 0.26 -14.25 -5.97
C PHE A 163 -0.80 -15.34 -5.78
N ILE A 164 -1.56 -15.30 -4.69
CA ILE A 164 -2.69 -16.22 -4.45
C ILE A 164 -3.73 -16.07 -5.57
N ALA A 165 -4.04 -14.83 -5.96
CA ALA A 165 -4.92 -14.52 -7.07
C ALA A 165 -4.46 -15.16 -8.38
N VAL A 166 -3.17 -15.11 -8.73
CA VAL A 166 -2.61 -15.82 -9.88
C VAL A 166 -2.84 -17.32 -9.76
N MET A 167 -2.53 -17.93 -8.61
CA MET A 167 -2.72 -19.37 -8.41
C MET A 167 -4.17 -19.79 -8.61
N ILE A 168 -5.13 -19.02 -8.09
CA ILE A 168 -6.56 -19.28 -8.26
C ILE A 168 -6.98 -19.15 -9.73
N LEU A 169 -6.51 -18.11 -10.43
CA LEU A 169 -6.82 -17.89 -11.85
C LEU A 169 -6.25 -19.01 -12.72
N GLN A 170 -5.01 -19.43 -12.47
CA GLN A 170 -4.38 -20.55 -13.16
C GLN A 170 -5.09 -21.88 -12.85
N ALA A 171 -5.49 -22.11 -11.60
CA ALA A 171 -6.25 -23.29 -11.21
C ALA A 171 -7.64 -23.35 -11.89
N ARG A 172 -8.35 -22.21 -11.98
CA ARG A 172 -9.61 -22.12 -12.73
C ARG A 172 -9.39 -22.31 -14.23
N GLY A 173 -8.31 -21.76 -14.79
CA GLY A 173 -7.92 -21.96 -16.19
C GLY A 173 -7.69 -23.43 -16.52
N ARG A 174 -6.96 -24.17 -15.66
CA ARG A 174 -6.75 -25.62 -15.81
C ARG A 174 -8.08 -26.38 -15.73
N ARG A 175 -8.94 -26.10 -14.75
CA ARG A 175 -10.25 -26.78 -14.64
C ARG A 175 -11.16 -26.57 -15.86
N ARG A 176 -11.13 -25.39 -16.48
CA ARG A 176 -11.89 -25.12 -17.72
C ARG A 176 -11.35 -25.89 -18.93
N PHE A 177 -10.03 -26.03 -19.03
CA PHE A 177 -9.40 -26.82 -20.10
C PHE A 177 -9.74 -28.32 -19.98
N PHE A 178 -9.73 -28.86 -18.76
CA PHE A 178 -10.12 -30.26 -18.52
C PHE A 178 -11.63 -30.50 -18.70
N GLY A 179 -12.49 -29.52 -18.38
CA GLY A 179 -13.93 -29.63 -18.61
C GLY A 179 -14.32 -29.61 -20.09
N MET A 180 -13.59 -28.87 -20.94
CA MET A 180 -13.81 -28.92 -22.40
C MET A 180 -13.25 -30.19 -23.05
N ALA A 181 -12.26 -30.84 -22.42
CA ALA A 181 -11.71 -32.11 -22.90
C ALA A 181 -12.56 -33.34 -22.52
N SER A 182 -13.49 -33.21 -21.56
CA SER A 182 -14.41 -34.29 -21.18
C SER A 182 -15.73 -34.30 -21.96
N ASP A 183 -15.99 -33.27 -22.76
CA ASP A 183 -17.19 -33.14 -23.61
C ASP A 183 -16.94 -33.60 -25.07
N HIS A 184 -15.78 -34.21 -25.34
CA HIS A 184 -15.39 -34.85 -26.60
C HIS A 184 -15.14 -36.35 -26.39
#